data_AF-A0A820DGW4-F1
#
_entry.id   AF-A0A820DGW4-F1
#
_cell.length_a   1.000
_cell.length_b   1.000
_cell.length_c   1.000
_cell.angle_alpha   90.00
_cell.angle_beta   90.00
_cell.angle_gamma   90.00
#
_symmetry.space_group_name_H-M   'P 1'
#
loop_
_entity.id
_entity.type
_entity.pdbx_description
1 polymer ?
#
loop_
_entity_poly.entity_id
_entity_poly.type
_entity_poly.pdbx_seq_one_letter_code
_entity_poly.pdbx_strand_id
1 'polypeptide(L)'
;MNDVRQFLGSLDYVFTYFRHATGRPPTSTLKESVKVLIHNTSHLHSYILNEQQPFGNIQVKYVINLYELIEELVFDEIMKNYVKQELTTDVCINEEEKENIIGQFICSTYMLDNIPQQLKDPRVWLSVLKRLIIRVITANIDLNVPMQIYMQRTDLWNEDLIQYLDFININDNILVRHTYVILEGIEAKLALNNKLNTDNKTNNESENLRDWCQAKNEDINRLTTLTTTEAATTGTTITGNNKKKKLRVD
;
A
#
# COMPACT_ATOMS: atom_id res chain seq x y z
N MET A 1 -18.91 -10.72 -16.46
CA MET A 1 -17.74 -11.27 -15.74
C MET A 1 -16.79 -12.08 -16.63
N ASN A 2 -17.26 -12.99 -17.51
CA ASN A 2 -16.37 -13.73 -18.42
C ASN A 2 -15.58 -12.82 -19.37
N ASP A 3 -16.22 -11.78 -19.91
CA ASP A 3 -15.62 -10.81 -20.83
C ASP A 3 -14.46 -10.03 -20.21
N VAL A 4 -14.61 -9.62 -18.94
CA VAL A 4 -13.54 -8.95 -18.18
C VAL A 4 -12.38 -9.91 -17.93
N ARG A 5 -12.64 -11.15 -17.50
CA ARG A 5 -11.58 -12.14 -17.27
C ARG A 5 -10.79 -12.47 -18.53
N GLN A 6 -11.47 -12.63 -19.67
CA GLN A 6 -10.80 -12.89 -20.94
C GLN A 6 -10.03 -11.65 -21.45
N PHE A 7 -10.54 -10.44 -21.18
CA PHE A 7 -9.80 -9.20 -21.41
C PHE A 7 -8.53 -9.11 -20.55
N LEU A 8 -8.60 -9.45 -19.26
CA LEU A 8 -7.44 -9.51 -18.36
C LEU A 8 -6.38 -10.51 -18.85
N GLY A 9 -6.79 -11.72 -19.24
CA GLY A 9 -5.86 -12.70 -19.80
C GLY A 9 -5.22 -12.23 -21.11
N SER A 10 -5.95 -11.45 -21.92
CA SER A 10 -5.41 -10.84 -23.13
C SER A 10 -4.41 -9.72 -22.80
N LEU A 11 -4.68 -8.93 -21.77
CA LEU A 11 -3.77 -7.90 -21.28
C LEU A 11 -2.46 -8.53 -20.78
N ASP A 12 -2.51 -9.55 -19.92
CA ASP A 12 -1.30 -10.24 -19.41
C ASP A 12 -0.41 -10.76 -20.55
N TYR A 13 -1.04 -11.30 -21.60
CA TYR A 13 -0.32 -11.72 -22.81
C TYR A 13 0.36 -10.54 -23.53
N VAL A 14 -0.36 -9.43 -23.74
CA VAL A 14 0.20 -8.22 -24.37
C VAL A 14 1.39 -7.67 -23.57
N PHE A 15 1.28 -7.65 -22.26
CA PHE A 15 2.32 -7.07 -21.41
C PHE A 15 3.53 -7.97 -21.24
N THR A 16 3.34 -9.29 -21.28
CA THR A 16 4.45 -10.23 -21.43
C THR A 16 5.27 -9.89 -22.68
N TYR A 17 4.61 -9.62 -23.82
CA TYR A 17 5.29 -9.18 -25.03
C TYR A 17 5.98 -7.82 -24.87
N PHE A 18 5.33 -6.83 -24.24
CA PHE A 18 5.95 -5.51 -24.02
C PHE A 18 7.21 -5.62 -23.14
N ARG A 19 7.21 -6.48 -22.12
CA ARG A 19 8.37 -6.73 -21.25
C ARG A 19 9.57 -7.27 -22.02
N HIS A 20 9.33 -8.07 -23.06
CA HIS A 20 10.37 -8.72 -23.86
C HIS A 20 10.69 -8.00 -25.18
N ALA A 21 9.93 -6.96 -25.53
CA ALA A 21 10.17 -6.18 -26.73
C ALA A 21 11.45 -5.34 -26.57
N THR A 22 12.55 -5.79 -27.18
CA THR A 22 13.79 -5.01 -27.28
C THR A 22 13.63 -3.92 -28.34
N GLY A 23 13.42 -2.67 -27.94
CA GLY A 23 13.22 -1.56 -28.87
C GLY A 23 12.65 -0.31 -28.20
N ARG A 24 12.40 0.75 -28.98
CA ARG A 24 11.79 1.99 -28.46
C ARG A 24 10.46 1.67 -27.77
N PRO A 25 10.18 2.27 -26.59
CA PRO A 25 8.91 2.08 -25.91
C PRO A 25 7.77 2.50 -26.86
N PRO A 26 6.67 1.73 -26.93
CA PRO A 26 5.57 2.08 -27.80
C PRO A 26 4.97 3.42 -27.34
N THR A 27 5.05 4.46 -28.17
CA THR A 27 4.44 5.78 -27.88
C THR A 27 3.01 5.87 -28.40
N SER A 28 2.47 4.76 -28.87
CA SER A 28 1.20 4.62 -29.59
C SER A 28 0.10 4.04 -28.71
N THR A 29 -1.01 3.63 -29.32
CA THR A 29 -2.10 2.91 -28.64
C THR A 29 -1.76 1.44 -28.38
N LEU A 30 -2.46 0.80 -27.44
CA LEU A 30 -2.36 -0.64 -27.17
C LEU A 30 -2.55 -1.45 -28.46
N LYS A 31 -3.58 -1.12 -29.25
CA LYS A 31 -3.87 -1.79 -30.52
C LYS A 31 -2.73 -1.68 -31.53
N GLU A 32 -2.21 -0.47 -31.76
CA GLU A 32 -1.10 -0.26 -32.70
C GLU A 32 0.13 -1.03 -32.26
N SER A 33 0.41 -1.01 -30.95
CA SER A 33 1.56 -1.71 -30.36
C SER A 33 1.41 -3.22 -30.49
N VAL A 34 0.21 -3.75 -30.25
CA VAL A 34 -0.12 -5.17 -30.47
C VAL A 34 0.06 -5.57 -31.94
N LYS A 35 -0.43 -4.76 -32.90
CA LYS A 35 -0.26 -5.04 -34.33
C LYS A 35 1.21 -5.10 -34.75
N VAL A 36 2.06 -4.29 -34.12
CA VAL A 36 3.50 -4.24 -34.44
C VAL A 36 4.28 -5.35 -33.74
N LEU A 37 3.98 -5.61 -32.46
CA LEU A 37 4.81 -6.48 -31.60
C LEU A 37 4.33 -7.93 -31.54
N ILE A 38 3.05 -8.20 -31.83
CA ILE A 38 2.44 -9.51 -31.64
C ILE A 38 1.99 -10.06 -33.00
N HIS A 39 2.71 -11.08 -33.49
CA HIS A 39 2.47 -11.65 -34.81
C HIS A 39 1.21 -12.54 -34.86
N ASN A 40 0.84 -13.17 -33.74
CA ASN A 40 -0.38 -13.94 -33.63
C ASN A 40 -1.34 -13.33 -32.61
N THR A 41 -2.42 -12.73 -33.11
CA THR A 41 -3.45 -12.06 -32.31
C THR A 41 -4.73 -12.89 -32.16
N SER A 42 -4.77 -14.14 -32.65
CA SER A 42 -5.98 -14.99 -32.63
C SER A 42 -6.49 -15.29 -31.21
N HIS A 43 -5.62 -15.19 -30.22
CA HIS A 43 -5.92 -15.43 -28.81
C HIS A 43 -6.26 -14.15 -28.04
N LEU A 44 -6.16 -12.98 -28.68
CA LEU A 44 -6.47 -11.70 -28.05
C LEU A 44 -7.96 -11.40 -28.17
N HIS A 45 -8.53 -10.93 -27.06
CA HIS A 45 -9.93 -10.53 -27.04
C HIS A 45 -10.18 -9.37 -28.00
N SER A 46 -11.38 -9.36 -28.58
CA SER A 46 -11.89 -8.29 -29.45
C SER A 46 -11.86 -6.89 -28.82
N TYR A 47 -11.81 -6.75 -27.48
CA TYR A 47 -11.73 -5.45 -26.80
C TYR A 47 -10.40 -4.72 -27.03
N ILE A 48 -9.33 -5.46 -27.35
CA ILE A 48 -8.02 -4.91 -27.71
C ILE A 48 -7.95 -4.60 -29.21
N LEU A 49 -8.59 -5.44 -30.04
CA LEU A 49 -8.43 -5.41 -31.49
C LEU A 49 -9.48 -4.54 -32.23
N ASN A 50 -10.67 -4.35 -31.66
CA ASN A 50 -11.79 -3.63 -32.29
C ASN A 50 -11.77 -2.12 -31.98
N GLU A 51 -11.96 -1.29 -33.02
CA GLU A 51 -11.95 0.19 -32.95
C GLU A 51 -13.10 0.79 -32.17
N GLN A 52 -14.23 0.07 -32.09
CA GLN A 52 -15.42 0.54 -31.39
C GLN A 52 -15.34 0.28 -29.88
N GLN A 53 -14.25 -0.30 -29.39
CA GLN A 53 -14.09 -0.67 -27.99
C GLN A 53 -13.07 0.24 -27.28
N PRO A 54 -13.33 0.61 -26.01
CA PRO A 54 -12.59 1.68 -25.33
C PRO A 54 -11.12 1.33 -25.06
N PHE A 55 -10.77 0.05 -24.97
CA PHE A 55 -9.45 -0.38 -24.51
C PHE A 55 -8.36 -0.37 -25.58
N GLY A 56 -8.70 -0.65 -26.85
CA GLY A 56 -7.70 -0.68 -27.94
C GLY A 56 -7.02 0.68 -28.18
N ASN A 57 -7.72 1.78 -27.90
CA ASN A 57 -7.25 3.16 -28.11
C ASN A 57 -6.48 3.74 -26.92
N ILE A 58 -6.34 3.00 -25.82
CA ILE A 58 -5.56 3.44 -24.66
C ILE A 58 -4.10 3.58 -25.09
N GLN A 59 -3.50 4.74 -24.82
CA GLN A 59 -2.07 4.94 -25.07
C GLN A 59 -1.26 4.04 -24.14
N VAL A 60 -0.19 3.44 -24.66
CA VAL A 60 0.64 2.50 -23.88
C VAL A 60 1.21 3.14 -22.62
N LYS A 61 1.43 4.46 -22.61
CA LYS A 61 1.84 5.19 -21.41
C LYS A 61 0.85 5.11 -20.23
N TYR A 62 -0.43 4.78 -20.47
CA TYR A 62 -1.47 4.63 -19.45
C TYR A 62 -1.74 3.17 -19.05
N VAL A 63 -0.92 2.24 -19.54
CA VAL A 63 -1.07 0.81 -19.25
C VAL A 63 -0.96 0.50 -17.76
N ILE A 64 -0.02 1.15 -17.06
CA ILE A 64 0.15 0.96 -15.61
C ILE A 64 -1.11 1.47 -14.90
N ASN A 65 -1.63 2.64 -15.27
CA ASN A 65 -2.87 3.16 -14.69
C ASN A 65 -4.07 2.25 -14.93
N LEU A 66 -4.17 1.63 -16.12
CA LEU A 66 -5.23 0.67 -16.42
C LEU A 66 -5.14 -0.57 -15.53
N TYR A 67 -3.92 -1.09 -15.31
CA TYR A 67 -3.69 -2.21 -14.40
C TYR A 67 -4.08 -1.89 -12.96
N GLU A 68 -3.68 -0.73 -12.48
CA GLU A 68 -4.01 -0.26 -11.14
C GLU A 68 -5.52 -0.14 -10.93
N LEU A 69 -6.24 0.38 -11.93
CA LEU A 69 -7.69 0.43 -11.91
C LEU A 69 -8.33 -0.96 -11.88
N ILE A 70 -7.78 -1.90 -12.65
CA ILE A 70 -8.23 -3.30 -12.65
C ILE A 70 -8.02 -3.94 -11.27
N GLU A 71 -6.86 -3.74 -10.64
CA GLU A 71 -6.58 -4.27 -9.30
C GLU A 71 -7.60 -3.76 -8.28
N GLU A 72 -7.95 -2.47 -8.33
CA GLU A 72 -8.97 -1.87 -7.48
C GLU A 72 -10.36 -2.50 -7.72
N LEU A 73 -10.74 -2.71 -8.98
CA LEU A 73 -12.00 -3.38 -9.33
C LEU A 73 -12.04 -4.84 -8.85
N VAL A 74 -10.94 -5.58 -9.02
CA VAL A 74 -10.82 -6.96 -8.54
C VAL A 74 -10.91 -7.01 -7.01
N PHE A 75 -10.32 -6.03 -6.33
CA PHE A 75 -10.47 -5.92 -4.88
C PHE A 75 -11.94 -5.75 -4.50
N ASP A 76 -12.63 -4.76 -5.08
CA ASP A 76 -14.01 -4.42 -4.71
C ASP A 76 -15.01 -5.54 -5.06
N GLU A 77 -14.88 -6.17 -6.23
CA GLU A 77 -15.84 -7.16 -6.72
C GLU A 77 -15.60 -8.58 -6.18
N ILE A 78 -14.33 -8.97 -5.97
CA ILE A 78 -13.96 -10.38 -5.77
C ILE A 78 -13.34 -10.59 -4.40
N MET A 79 -12.36 -9.76 -4.04
CA MET A 79 -11.48 -10.06 -2.91
C MET A 79 -11.97 -9.46 -1.59
N LYS A 80 -12.79 -8.41 -1.58
CA LYS A 80 -13.18 -7.70 -0.34
C LYS A 80 -13.67 -8.64 0.77
N ASN A 81 -14.54 -9.59 0.44
CA ASN A 81 -15.09 -10.54 1.42
C ASN A 81 -14.09 -11.63 1.85
N TYR A 82 -13.29 -12.15 0.91
CA TYR A 82 -12.28 -13.17 1.18
C TYR A 82 -11.15 -12.60 2.06
N VAL A 83 -10.67 -11.42 1.69
CA VAL A 83 -9.62 -10.68 2.40
C VAL A 83 -10.09 -10.25 3.78
N LYS A 84 -11.36 -9.82 3.91
CA LYS A 84 -11.95 -9.57 5.22
C LYS A 84 -11.76 -10.78 6.12
N GLN A 85 -12.07 -11.99 5.65
CA GLN A 85 -11.87 -13.19 6.43
C GLN A 85 -10.38 -13.42 6.72
N GLU A 86 -9.53 -13.59 5.71
CA GLU A 86 -8.09 -13.89 5.92
C GLU A 86 -7.36 -12.86 6.81
N LEU A 87 -7.61 -11.56 6.61
CA LEU A 87 -6.91 -10.51 7.35
C LEU A 87 -7.54 -10.17 8.71
N THR A 88 -8.72 -10.73 9.04
CA THR A 88 -9.37 -10.50 10.36
C THR A 88 -9.58 -11.76 11.20
N THR A 89 -9.47 -12.96 10.61
CA THR A 89 -9.90 -14.21 11.28
C THR A 89 -8.91 -14.68 12.37
N ASP A 90 -7.65 -14.27 12.34
CA ASP A 90 -6.61 -14.82 13.23
C ASP A 90 -6.12 -13.90 14.37
N VAL A 91 -6.65 -12.67 14.50
CA VAL A 91 -6.27 -11.80 15.62
C VAL A 91 -7.51 -11.12 16.18
N CYS A 92 -7.83 -11.39 17.44
CA CYS A 92 -8.77 -10.60 18.22
C CYS A 92 -8.19 -9.20 18.49
N ILE A 93 -8.01 -8.39 17.44
CA ILE A 93 -7.68 -6.97 17.57
C ILE A 93 -8.91 -6.32 18.19
N ASN A 94 -8.77 -5.84 19.42
CA ASN A 94 -9.86 -5.13 20.09
C ASN A 94 -10.10 -3.77 19.41
N GLU A 95 -11.27 -3.16 19.65
CA GLU A 95 -11.63 -1.89 19.00
C GLU A 95 -10.65 -0.74 19.32
N GLU A 96 -10.05 -0.73 20.52
CA GLU A 96 -9.05 0.27 20.89
C GLU A 96 -7.77 0.14 20.06
N GLU A 97 -7.30 -1.08 19.84
CA GLU A 97 -6.13 -1.38 19.02
C GLU A 97 -6.40 -1.07 17.55
N LYS A 98 -7.62 -1.33 17.04
CA LYS A 98 -8.01 -0.91 15.68
C LYS A 98 -7.95 0.60 15.52
N GLU A 99 -8.59 1.35 16.41
CA GLU A 99 -8.58 2.81 16.38
C GLU A 99 -7.15 3.37 16.49
N ASN A 100 -6.32 2.75 17.32
CA ASN A 100 -4.92 3.12 17.44
C ASN A 100 -4.15 2.88 16.14
N ILE A 101 -4.27 1.70 15.51
CA ILE A 101 -3.62 1.37 14.24
C ILE A 101 -4.07 2.32 13.13
N ILE A 102 -5.39 2.53 13.00
CA ILE A 102 -5.96 3.46 12.01
C ILE A 102 -5.37 4.84 12.24
N GLY A 103 -5.26 5.28 13.49
CA GLY A 103 -4.72 6.59 13.81
C GLY A 103 -3.26 6.79 13.47
N GLN A 104 -2.44 5.85 13.90
CA GLN A 104 -1.02 5.88 13.58
C GLN A 104 -0.80 5.90 12.07
N PHE A 105 -1.57 5.12 11.30
CA PHE A 105 -1.51 5.16 9.85
C PHE A 105 -1.86 6.54 9.30
N ILE A 106 -2.99 7.13 9.71
CA ILE A 106 -3.44 8.42 9.21
C ILE A 106 -2.41 9.52 9.48
N CYS A 107 -1.89 9.57 10.71
CA CYS A 107 -0.95 10.59 11.16
C CYS A 107 0.43 10.45 10.51
N SER A 108 0.83 9.24 10.12
CA SER A 108 2.07 8.97 9.38
C SER A 108 1.94 9.11 7.87
N THR A 109 0.73 9.31 7.35
CA THR A 109 0.45 9.38 5.92
C THR A 109 -0.17 10.72 5.54
N TYR A 110 -1.44 10.78 5.15
CA TYR A 110 -2.06 11.96 4.56
C TYR A 110 -2.28 13.14 5.52
N MET A 111 -2.07 12.96 6.83
CA MET A 111 -2.09 14.06 7.82
C MET A 111 -0.69 14.58 8.18
N LEU A 112 0.38 14.01 7.62
CA LEU A 112 1.73 14.49 7.85
C LEU A 112 1.91 15.88 7.19
N ASP A 113 2.42 16.86 7.94
CA ASP A 113 2.47 18.24 7.47
C ASP A 113 3.27 18.43 6.17
N ASN A 114 4.39 17.71 6.07
CA ASN A 114 5.35 17.78 4.96
C ASN A 114 5.06 16.81 3.81
N ILE A 115 3.91 16.11 3.81
CA ILE A 115 3.60 15.18 2.72
C ILE A 115 3.14 15.95 1.46
N PRO A 116 3.50 15.50 0.24
CA PRO A 116 3.01 16.08 -1.00
C PRO A 116 1.48 16.20 -1.06
N GLN A 117 0.98 17.30 -1.65
CA GLN A 117 -0.46 17.61 -1.67
C GLN A 117 -1.31 16.49 -2.29
N GLN A 118 -0.76 15.77 -3.27
CA GLN A 118 -1.39 14.63 -3.94
C GLN A 118 -1.66 13.48 -2.98
N LEU A 119 -0.79 13.28 -1.99
CA LEU A 119 -0.94 12.25 -0.96
C LEU A 119 -1.77 12.71 0.24
N LYS A 120 -2.25 13.97 0.28
CA LYS A 120 -3.15 14.44 1.35
C LYS A 120 -4.59 13.98 1.16
N ASP A 121 -4.96 13.48 -0.02
CA ASP A 121 -6.31 12.96 -0.26
C ASP A 121 -6.42 11.50 0.27
N PRO A 122 -7.31 11.22 1.24
CA PRO A 122 -7.50 9.87 1.76
C PRO A 122 -7.92 8.85 0.69
N ARG A 123 -8.54 9.29 -0.41
CA ARG A 123 -8.94 8.42 -1.52
C ARG A 123 -7.75 7.82 -2.25
N VAL A 124 -6.63 8.54 -2.32
CA VAL A 124 -5.38 8.00 -2.88
C VAL A 124 -4.89 6.82 -2.04
N TRP A 125 -4.97 6.93 -0.72
CA TRP A 125 -4.59 5.86 0.20
C TRP A 125 -5.52 4.66 0.13
N LEU A 126 -6.83 4.86 -0.06
CA LEU A 126 -7.72 3.74 -0.35
C LEU A 126 -7.25 2.95 -1.58
N SER A 127 -6.97 3.64 -2.69
CA SER A 127 -6.45 3.03 -3.91
C SER A 127 -5.11 2.31 -3.69
N VAL A 128 -4.18 2.91 -2.92
CA VAL A 128 -2.90 2.27 -2.57
C VAL A 128 -3.10 1.00 -1.75
N LEU A 129 -3.94 1.04 -0.71
CA LEU A 129 -4.19 -0.10 0.17
C LEU A 129 -4.89 -1.25 -0.57
N LYS A 130 -5.87 -0.96 -1.44
CA LYS A 130 -6.51 -1.97 -2.29
C LYS A 130 -5.50 -2.70 -3.17
N ARG A 131 -4.64 -1.93 -3.86
CA ARG A 131 -3.57 -2.49 -4.71
C ARG A 131 -2.55 -3.29 -3.90
N LEU A 132 -2.16 -2.80 -2.72
CA LEU A 132 -1.26 -3.52 -1.82
C LEU A 132 -1.82 -4.91 -1.47
N ILE A 133 -3.10 -4.98 -1.08
CA ILE A 133 -3.77 -6.24 -0.74
C ILE A 133 -3.71 -7.21 -1.92
N ILE A 134 -4.09 -6.76 -3.12
CA ILE A 134 -4.07 -7.63 -4.31
C ILE A 134 -2.66 -8.16 -4.58
N ARG A 135 -1.64 -7.29 -4.53
CA ARG A 135 -0.26 -7.65 -4.84
C ARG A 135 0.40 -8.55 -3.79
N VAL A 136 0.06 -8.35 -2.51
CA VAL A 136 0.61 -9.15 -1.40
C VAL A 136 -0.06 -10.52 -1.32
N ILE A 137 -1.39 -10.57 -1.39
CA ILE A 137 -2.14 -11.82 -1.20
C ILE A 137 -1.92 -12.76 -2.40
N THR A 138 -1.88 -12.23 -3.61
CA THR A 138 -1.58 -13.05 -4.80
C THR A 138 -0.15 -13.61 -4.79
N ALA A 139 0.77 -12.98 -4.07
CA ALA A 139 2.16 -13.40 -3.95
C ALA A 139 2.44 -14.33 -2.75
N ASN A 140 1.41 -14.73 -1.98
CA ASN A 140 1.53 -15.60 -0.79
C ASN A 140 2.59 -15.14 0.21
N ILE A 141 2.52 -13.85 0.55
CA ILE A 141 3.49 -13.15 1.38
C ILE A 141 3.15 -13.28 2.87
N ASP A 142 4.16 -13.28 3.74
CA ASP A 142 3.97 -13.18 5.20
C ASP A 142 3.33 -11.83 5.58
N LEU A 143 2.17 -11.92 6.24
CA LEU A 143 1.36 -10.78 6.63
C LEU A 143 1.84 -10.11 7.94
N ASN A 144 2.76 -10.77 8.68
CA ASN A 144 3.33 -10.24 9.91
C ASN A 144 4.60 -9.39 9.67
N VAL A 145 4.72 -8.84 8.48
CA VAL A 145 5.83 -7.97 8.07
C VAL A 145 5.36 -6.50 8.14
N PRO A 146 6.23 -5.55 8.55
CA PRO A 146 5.91 -4.12 8.50
C PRO A 146 5.42 -3.67 7.12
N MET A 147 4.32 -2.93 7.09
CA MET A 147 3.74 -2.38 5.85
C MET A 147 4.73 -1.46 5.13
N GLN A 148 5.55 -0.73 5.89
CA GLN A 148 6.57 0.19 5.38
C GLN A 148 7.52 -0.47 4.36
N ILE A 149 7.88 -1.74 4.56
CA ILE A 149 8.76 -2.48 3.66
C ILE A 149 8.17 -2.58 2.25
N TYR A 150 6.85 -2.76 2.15
CA TYR A 150 6.15 -2.81 0.86
C TYR A 150 5.90 -1.43 0.27
N MET A 151 5.73 -0.41 1.11
CA MET A 151 5.64 0.97 0.61
C MET A 151 6.95 1.40 -0.06
N GLN A 152 8.11 0.99 0.46
CA GLN A 152 9.42 1.35 -0.10
C GLN A 152 9.81 0.57 -1.37
N ARG A 153 9.01 -0.42 -1.81
CA ARG A 153 9.30 -1.21 -3.01
C ARG A 153 8.93 -0.46 -4.29
N THR A 154 9.93 0.04 -5.00
CA THR A 154 9.74 0.77 -6.27
C THR A 154 9.13 -0.08 -7.38
N ASP A 155 9.27 -1.40 -7.33
CA ASP A 155 8.69 -2.30 -8.33
C ASP A 155 7.18 -2.48 -8.20
N LEU A 156 6.60 -2.11 -7.04
CA LEU A 156 5.16 -2.19 -6.82
C LEU A 156 4.44 -0.95 -7.32
N TRP A 157 5.05 0.22 -7.33
CA TRP A 157 4.32 1.48 -7.51
C TRP A 157 4.55 2.10 -8.89
N ASN A 158 3.59 2.91 -9.34
CA ASN A 158 3.80 3.73 -10.52
C ASN A 158 4.77 4.89 -10.24
N GLU A 159 5.29 5.54 -11.28
CA GLU A 159 6.25 6.65 -11.15
C GLU A 159 5.71 7.80 -10.29
N ASP A 160 4.41 8.07 -10.35
CA ASP A 160 3.76 9.14 -9.59
C ASP A 160 3.84 8.91 -8.07
N LEU A 161 3.79 7.66 -7.61
CA LEU A 161 3.92 7.31 -6.20
C LEU A 161 5.38 7.04 -5.80
N ILE A 162 6.20 6.47 -6.70
CA ILE A 162 7.64 6.19 -6.47
C ILE A 162 8.37 7.47 -6.00
N GLN A 163 8.12 8.60 -6.68
CA GLN A 163 8.76 9.87 -6.35
C GLN A 163 8.43 10.41 -4.95
N TYR A 164 7.44 9.84 -4.26
CA TYR A 164 6.99 10.28 -2.95
C TYR A 164 7.23 9.27 -1.83
N LEU A 165 7.82 8.11 -2.12
CA LEU A 165 8.03 7.05 -1.12
C LEU A 165 8.88 7.52 0.07
N ASP A 166 9.82 8.43 -0.16
CA ASP A 166 10.68 8.99 0.90
C ASP A 166 9.91 9.82 1.94
N PHE A 167 8.72 10.31 1.61
CA PHE A 167 7.85 11.04 2.54
C PHE A 167 6.94 10.12 3.36
N ILE A 168 6.85 8.84 3.00
CA ILE A 168 5.99 7.86 3.64
C ILE A 168 6.79 7.16 4.73
N ASN A 169 6.39 7.35 5.99
CA ASN A 169 7.04 6.73 7.14
C ASN A 169 6.00 6.14 8.09
N ILE A 170 5.50 4.96 7.72
CA ILE A 170 4.51 4.22 8.48
C ILE A 170 5.22 3.50 9.64
N ASN A 171 4.62 3.55 10.84
CA ASN A 171 5.15 2.89 12.03
C ASN A 171 5.35 1.37 11.79
N ASP A 172 6.48 0.81 12.20
CA ASP A 172 6.83 -0.61 11.98
C ASP A 172 5.84 -1.60 12.65
N ASN A 173 5.11 -1.16 13.67
CA ASN A 173 4.06 -1.95 14.30
C ASN A 173 2.81 -2.08 13.42
N ILE A 174 2.69 -1.27 12.37
CA ILE A 174 1.65 -1.41 11.36
C ILE A 174 2.11 -2.45 10.35
N LEU A 175 1.63 -3.68 10.57
CA LEU A 175 1.94 -4.83 9.73
C LEU A 175 1.00 -4.90 8.51
N VAL A 176 1.39 -5.66 7.50
CA VAL A 176 0.59 -5.89 6.29
C VAL A 176 -0.77 -6.50 6.61
N ARG A 177 -0.89 -7.35 7.63
CA ARG A 177 -2.19 -7.87 8.08
C ARG A 177 -3.19 -6.78 8.49
N HIS A 178 -2.71 -5.60 8.92
CA HIS A 178 -3.58 -4.50 9.35
C HIS A 178 -4.20 -3.71 8.17
N THR A 179 -3.80 -4.00 6.93
CA THR A 179 -4.23 -3.24 5.74
C THR A 179 -5.74 -3.15 5.60
N TYR A 180 -6.47 -4.24 5.85
CA TYR A 180 -7.92 -4.27 5.72
C TYR A 180 -8.63 -3.42 6.80
N VAL A 181 -8.15 -3.48 8.05
CA VAL A 181 -8.68 -2.66 9.15
C VAL A 181 -8.47 -1.17 8.88
N ILE A 182 -7.29 -0.80 8.36
CA ILE A 182 -6.99 0.58 7.97
C ILE A 182 -7.91 1.04 6.84
N LEU A 183 -8.12 0.19 5.83
CA LEU A 183 -9.00 0.49 4.71
C LEU A 183 -10.45 0.74 5.17
N GLU A 184 -11.01 -0.13 6.02
CA GLU A 184 -12.36 0.07 6.59
C GLU A 184 -12.42 1.37 7.42
N GLY A 185 -11.38 1.67 8.21
CA GLY A 185 -11.29 2.89 9.00
C GLY A 185 -11.29 4.18 8.16
N ILE A 186 -10.55 4.20 7.05
CA ILE A 186 -10.52 5.35 6.12
C ILE A 186 -11.87 5.48 5.40
N GLU A 187 -12.46 4.38 4.91
CA GLU A 187 -13.79 4.38 4.28
C GLU A 187 -14.85 4.97 5.21
N ALA A 188 -14.85 4.57 6.49
CA ALA A 188 -15.78 5.06 7.50
C ALA A 188 -15.63 6.56 7.76
N LYS A 189 -14.40 7.06 7.89
CA LYS A 189 -14.12 8.50 8.08
C LYS A 189 -14.56 9.33 6.87
N LEU A 190 -14.33 8.85 5.64
CA LEU A 190 -14.82 9.52 4.43
C LEU A 190 -16.35 9.55 4.36
N ALA A 191 -17.02 8.44 4.71
CA ALA A 191 -18.48 8.38 4.73
C ALA A 191 -19.08 9.34 5.77
N LEU A 192 -18.44 9.48 6.94
CA LEU A 192 -18.83 10.44 7.97
C LEU A 192 -18.69 11.88 7.47
N ASN A 193 -17.55 12.24 6.88
CA ASN A 193 -17.30 13.58 6.35
C ASN A 193 -18.29 13.96 5.24
N ASN A 194 -18.67 13.01 4.38
CA ASN A 194 -19.67 13.26 3.35
C ASN A 194 -21.06 13.54 3.94
N LYS A 195 -21.48 12.79 4.97
CA LYS A 195 -22.74 13.05 5.69
C LYS A 195 -22.72 14.42 6.36
N LEU A 196 -21.67 14.74 7.11
CA LEU A 196 -21.52 16.01 7.82
C LEU A 196 -21.46 17.22 6.88
N ASN A 197 -20.82 17.11 5.72
CA ASN A 197 -20.82 18.19 4.71
C ASN A 197 -22.18 18.37 4.03
N THR A 198 -23.02 17.33 4.02
CA THR A 198 -24.41 17.44 3.53
C THR A 198 -25.31 18.10 4.57
N ASP A 199 -24.99 17.93 5.86
CA ASP A 199 -25.81 18.39 6.98
C ASP A 199 -25.33 19.71 7.63
N ASN A 200 -24.07 20.13 7.50
CA ASN A 200 -23.52 21.37 8.07
C ASN A 200 -22.26 21.91 7.34
N LYS A 201 -22.31 23.17 6.88
CA LYS A 201 -21.13 23.98 6.51
C LYS A 201 -20.39 24.42 7.80
N THR A 202 -19.46 23.64 8.33
CA THR A 202 -18.53 24.13 9.37
C THR A 202 -17.18 23.42 9.29
N ASN A 203 -16.15 24.18 8.93
CA ASN A 203 -14.74 23.79 8.83
C ASN A 203 -14.09 23.67 10.23
N ASN A 204 -14.26 22.55 10.96
CA ASN A 204 -13.54 22.35 12.25
C ASN A 204 -12.91 20.94 12.43
N GLU A 205 -13.05 20.00 11.48
CA GLU A 205 -12.59 18.61 11.70
C GLU A 205 -11.12 18.34 11.36
N SER A 206 -10.52 19.13 10.47
CA SER A 206 -9.08 19.08 10.23
C SER A 206 -8.26 19.54 11.45
N GLU A 207 -8.86 20.31 12.37
CA GLU A 207 -8.27 20.59 13.69
C GLU A 207 -8.43 19.40 14.63
N ASN A 208 -9.62 18.79 14.76
CA ASN A 208 -9.83 17.60 15.61
C ASN A 208 -8.96 16.39 15.22
N LEU A 209 -8.76 16.14 13.92
CA LEU A 209 -7.87 15.07 13.44
C LEU A 209 -6.39 15.41 13.67
N ARG A 210 -6.01 16.69 13.58
CA ARG A 210 -4.64 17.15 13.89
C ARG A 210 -4.34 17.07 15.39
N ASP A 211 -5.29 17.46 16.24
CA ASP A 211 -5.16 17.37 17.70
C ASP A 211 -5.05 15.92 18.15
N TRP A 212 -5.84 15.03 17.54
CA TRP A 212 -5.72 13.59 17.76
C TRP A 212 -4.38 13.02 17.23
N CYS A 213 -3.88 13.51 16.10
CA CYS A 213 -2.56 13.13 15.59
C CYS A 213 -1.39 13.63 16.44
N GLN A 214 -1.50 14.84 17.01
CA GLN A 214 -0.53 15.35 17.97
C GLN A 214 -0.51 14.49 19.24
N ALA A 215 -1.68 14.16 19.80
CA ALA A 215 -1.77 13.29 20.96
C ALA A 215 -1.14 11.90 20.72
N LYS A 216 -1.35 11.31 19.53
CA LYS A 216 -0.79 9.98 19.18
C LYS A 216 0.70 10.00 18.83
N ASN A 217 1.20 11.07 18.19
CA ASN A 217 2.64 11.23 17.96
C ASN A 217 3.42 11.44 19.27
N GLU A 218 2.83 12.10 20.27
CA GLU A 218 3.42 12.22 21.60
C GLU A 218 3.53 10.87 22.33
N ASP A 219 2.52 10.01 22.21
CA ASP A 219 2.54 8.65 22.78
C ASP A 219 3.62 7.76 22.13
N ILE A 220 3.80 7.84 20.80
CA ILE A 220 4.85 7.12 20.08
C ILE A 220 6.25 7.59 20.52
N ASN A 221 6.44 8.90 20.66
CA ASN A 221 7.70 9.49 21.13
C ASN A 221 8.01 9.11 22.60
N ARG A 222 6.98 8.91 23.44
CA ARG A 222 7.13 8.41 24.81
C ARG A 222 7.51 6.92 24.86
N LEU A 223 6.93 6.08 24.00
CA LEU A 223 7.31 4.65 23.93
C LEU A 223 8.73 4.43 23.40
N THR A 224 9.18 5.22 22.43
CA THR A 224 10.54 5.17 21.88
C THR A 224 11.59 5.71 22.85
N THR A 225 11.26 6.72 23.67
CA THR A 225 12.15 7.17 24.74
C THR A 225 12.26 6.16 25.89
N LEU A 226 11.18 5.44 26.24
CA LEU A 226 11.22 4.38 27.26
C LEU A 226 12.11 3.19 26.84
N THR A 227 11.99 2.72 25.60
CA THR A 227 12.83 1.64 25.06
C THR A 227 14.30 2.03 24.93
N THR A 228 14.61 3.31 24.64
CA THR A 228 16.01 3.80 24.61
C THR A 228 16.59 3.96 26.02
N THR A 229 15.75 4.30 27.01
CA THR A 229 16.21 4.44 28.40
C THR A 229 16.47 3.08 29.05
N GLU A 230 15.68 2.04 28.74
CA GLU A 230 15.90 0.66 29.22
C GLU A 230 17.15 -0.01 28.62
N ALA A 231 17.52 0.34 27.38
CA ALA A 231 18.79 -0.09 26.78
C ALA A 231 20.01 0.60 27.43
N ALA A 232 19.84 1.81 28.00
CA ALA A 232 20.90 2.53 28.69
C ALA A 232 21.08 2.09 30.16
N THR A 233 20.04 1.57 30.82
CA THR A 233 20.11 1.10 32.22
C THR A 233 20.57 -0.35 32.40
N THR A 234 20.77 -1.13 31.34
CA THR A 234 21.36 -2.48 31.41
C THR A 234 22.87 -2.52 31.13
N GLY A 235 23.52 -1.36 31.01
CA GLY A 235 24.94 -1.21 30.68
C GLY A 235 25.87 -0.76 31.81
N THR A 236 25.66 -1.14 33.08
CA THR A 236 26.71 -1.04 34.11
C THR A 236 26.38 -2.02 35.25
N THR A 237 27.06 -3.14 35.46
CA THR A 237 28.25 -3.23 36.33
C THR A 237 28.72 -4.69 36.37
N ILE A 238 29.93 -5.02 35.86
CA ILE A 238 30.81 -6.02 36.50
C ILE A 238 32.26 -5.54 36.32
N THR A 239 32.74 -4.74 37.28
CA THR A 239 34.17 -4.59 37.57
C THR A 239 34.53 -5.67 38.59
N GLY A 240 35.34 -6.64 38.19
CA GLY A 240 35.76 -7.75 39.04
C GLY A 240 37.11 -8.31 38.64
N ASN A 241 38.16 -7.78 39.28
CA ASN A 241 39.55 -8.24 39.29
C ASN A 241 39.72 -9.76 39.16
N ASN A 242 40.64 -10.21 38.31
CA ASN A 242 41.28 -11.51 38.52
C ASN A 242 42.78 -11.50 38.18
N LYS A 243 43.56 -11.70 39.24
CA LYS A 243 45.01 -11.99 39.25
C LYS A 243 45.29 -13.25 38.43
N LYS A 244 46.12 -13.14 37.38
CA LYS A 244 46.73 -14.32 36.74
C LYS A 244 47.83 -14.89 37.64
N LYS A 245 47.49 -15.97 38.36
CA LYS A 245 48.44 -16.86 39.03
C LYS A 245 48.89 -17.91 38.01
N LYS A 246 50.20 -17.95 37.75
CA LYS A 246 50.94 -18.98 37.01
C LYS A 246 50.55 -20.38 37.53
N LEU A 247 50.14 -21.27 36.63
CA LEU A 247 50.14 -22.71 36.85
C LEU A 247 50.89 -23.37 35.69
N ARG A 248 51.97 -24.05 36.09
CA ARG A 248 52.88 -24.86 35.29
C ARG A 248 52.20 -26.22 35.12
N VAL A 249 52.26 -26.78 33.91
CA VAL A 249 51.96 -28.19 33.67
C VAL A 249 53.22 -28.79 33.06
N ASP A 250 53.65 -29.90 33.65
CA ASP A 250 54.75 -30.75 33.20
C ASP A 250 54.45 -31.44 31.86
#